data_AF-W9GFQ6-F1
#
_entry.id   AF-W9GFQ6-F1
#
_cell.length_a   1.000
_cell.length_b   1.000
_cell.length_c   1.000
_cell.angle_alpha   90.00
_cell.angle_beta   90.00
_cell.angle_gamma   90.00
#
_symmetry.space_group_name_H-M   'P 1'
#
loop_
_entity.id
_entity.type
_entity.pdbx_description
1 polymer ?
#
loop_
_entity_poly.entity_id
_entity_poly.type
_entity_poly.pdbx_seq_one_letter_code
_entity_poly.pdbx_strand_id
1 'polypeptide(L)'
;MEHFPYQDGLLVWYYDESFPDNNVGDHCASGRCGGLYLPVDAHPDLLIRPDNGLMWRPRMQSYDSTFGLESTDRICLHTTSTVSACYGGLPANPLFDDTKSYWVAPDASIGNKGWSSVPLPGTGTTIRVVSTSAQSSFMQVHVNK
;
A
#
# COMPACT_ATOMS: atom_id res chain seq x y z
N MET A 1 -14.46 -14.67 -9.70
CA MET A 1 -13.87 -14.40 -8.37
C MET A 1 -12.43 -14.02 -8.61
N GLU A 2 -11.95 -12.91 -8.07
CA GLU A 2 -10.53 -12.54 -8.15
C GLU A 2 -9.81 -13.10 -6.93
N HIS A 3 -8.67 -13.77 -7.16
CA HIS A 3 -7.77 -14.24 -6.12
C HIS A 3 -6.54 -13.34 -6.11
N PHE A 4 -6.26 -12.73 -4.97
CA PHE A 4 -5.14 -11.83 -4.80
C PHE A 4 -3.97 -12.62 -4.22
N PRO A 5 -2.82 -12.69 -4.91
CA PRO A 5 -1.58 -13.12 -4.28
C PRO A 5 -1.10 -11.94 -3.41
N TYR A 6 -1.69 -11.80 -2.21
CA TYR A 6 -1.16 -10.82 -1.25
C TYR A 6 0.31 -11.17 -1.00
N GLN A 7 1.17 -10.16 -1.12
CA GLN A 7 2.60 -10.37 -1.06
C GLN A 7 3.03 -10.76 0.35
N ASP A 8 3.97 -11.69 0.42
CA ASP A 8 4.65 -12.03 1.65
C ASP A 8 5.55 -10.86 2.07
N GLY A 9 5.83 -10.74 3.37
CA GLY A 9 6.80 -9.77 3.87
C GLY A 9 6.39 -9.05 5.14
N LEU A 10 7.07 -7.94 5.40
CA LEU A 10 6.76 -7.05 6.51
C LEU A 10 5.62 -6.11 6.12
N LEU A 11 4.45 -6.28 6.73
CA LEU A 11 3.37 -5.30 6.65
C LEU A 11 3.51 -4.26 7.77
N VAL A 12 3.65 -2.99 7.39
CA VAL A 12 3.75 -1.87 8.34
C VAL A 12 2.37 -1.22 8.51
N TRP A 13 1.96 -1.01 9.76
CA TRP A 13 0.74 -0.27 10.09
C TRP A 13 1.10 1.02 10.82
N TYR A 14 0.49 2.13 10.42
CA TYR A 14 0.55 3.37 11.17
C TYR A 14 -0.70 3.49 12.04
N TYR A 15 -0.51 3.71 13.34
CA TYR A 15 -1.56 3.84 14.33
C TYR A 15 -1.59 5.27 14.87
N ASP A 16 -2.71 5.96 14.68
CA ASP A 16 -2.88 7.38 15.01
C ASP A 16 -4.19 7.63 15.77
N GLU A 17 -4.09 7.77 17.09
CA GLU A 17 -5.22 7.99 18.00
C GLU A 17 -5.88 9.36 17.86
N SER A 18 -5.32 10.26 17.05
CA SER A 18 -6.01 11.52 16.73
C SER A 18 -7.20 11.32 15.77
N PHE A 19 -7.36 10.12 15.21
CA PHE A 19 -8.55 9.71 14.46
C PHE A 19 -9.38 8.69 15.28
N PRO A 20 -10.72 8.81 15.33
CA PRO A 20 -11.56 7.87 16.06
C PRO A 20 -11.80 6.54 15.33
N ASP A 21 -11.61 6.51 14.01
CA ASP A 21 -11.91 5.37 13.15
C ASP A 21 -11.09 5.42 11.83
N ASN A 22 -11.36 4.48 10.92
CA ASN A 22 -10.73 4.38 9.60
C ASN A 22 -11.62 4.92 8.46
N ASN A 23 -12.52 5.87 8.74
CA ASN A 23 -13.30 6.53 7.70
C ASN A 23 -12.47 7.61 7.00
N VAL A 24 -11.48 7.15 6.22
CA VAL A 24 -10.49 8.00 5.51
C VAL A 24 -11.17 9.08 4.67
N GLY A 25 -12.33 8.77 4.09
CA GLY A 25 -13.05 9.72 3.25
C GLY A 25 -13.56 10.94 4.00
N ASP A 26 -14.21 10.73 5.14
CA ASP A 26 -14.72 11.81 5.98
C ASP A 26 -13.58 12.61 6.62
N HIS A 27 -12.53 11.92 7.07
CA HIS A 27 -11.33 12.55 7.62
C HIS A 27 -10.65 13.45 6.59
N CYS A 28 -10.37 12.94 5.39
CA CYS A 28 -9.82 13.74 4.29
C CYS A 28 -10.73 14.93 3.93
N ALA A 29 -12.04 14.74 3.88
CA ALA A 29 -13.00 15.82 3.59
C ALA A 29 -13.00 16.91 4.67
N SER A 30 -12.68 16.56 5.92
CA SER A 30 -12.53 17.51 7.04
C SER A 30 -11.22 18.30 7.03
N GLY A 31 -10.31 18.00 6.09
CA GLY A 31 -9.04 18.72 5.89
C GLY A 31 -7.81 17.98 6.40
N ARG A 32 -7.94 16.78 6.97
CA ARG A 32 -6.80 15.95 7.40
C ARG A 32 -6.99 14.49 7.02
N CYS A 33 -6.16 14.02 6.10
CA CYS A 33 -6.19 12.62 5.67
C CYS A 33 -5.51 11.69 6.66
N GLY A 34 -6.13 10.54 6.92
CA GLY A 34 -5.61 9.50 7.79
C GLY A 34 -6.73 8.62 8.36
N GLY A 35 -6.41 7.88 9.41
CA GLY A 35 -7.32 6.98 10.12
C GLY A 35 -6.63 6.39 11.35
N LEU A 36 -7.41 5.74 12.21
CA LEU A 36 -6.93 5.18 13.48
C LEU A 36 -5.81 4.14 13.27
N TYR A 37 -5.95 3.23 12.31
CA TYR A 37 -4.91 2.28 11.91
C TYR A 37 -4.99 1.97 10.42
N LEU A 38 -3.97 2.36 9.66
CA LEU A 38 -3.93 2.15 8.22
C LEU A 38 -2.62 1.46 7.81
N PRO A 39 -2.65 0.52 6.85
CA PRO A 39 -1.44 -0.10 6.35
C PRO A 39 -0.66 0.91 5.50
N VAL A 40 0.66 0.83 5.56
CA VAL A 40 1.56 1.57 4.68
C VAL A 40 1.84 0.70 3.46
N ASP A 41 1.67 1.28 2.27
CA ASP A 41 1.93 0.60 1.01
C ASP A 41 3.39 0.76 0.58
N ALA A 42 4.13 -0.35 0.52
CA ALA A 42 5.52 -0.37 0.02
C ALA A 42 5.64 0.09 -1.44
N HIS A 43 4.56 0.01 -2.23
CA HIS A 43 4.52 0.37 -3.65
C HIS A 43 3.36 1.35 -3.92
N PRO A 44 3.50 2.63 -3.52
CA PRO A 44 2.39 3.58 -3.45
C PRO A 44 1.85 4.07 -4.81
N ASP A 45 2.44 3.61 -5.92
CA ASP A 45 1.99 3.96 -7.26
C ASP A 45 0.64 3.32 -7.55
N LEU A 46 -0.35 4.14 -7.92
CA LEU A 46 -1.71 3.67 -8.11
C LEU A 46 -1.82 2.77 -9.35
N LEU A 47 -2.34 1.56 -9.16
CA LEU A 47 -2.80 0.72 -10.26
C LEU A 47 -3.98 1.40 -10.96
N ILE A 48 -3.87 1.59 -12.27
CA ILE A 48 -4.87 2.26 -13.10
C ILE A 48 -5.66 1.26 -13.91
N ARG A 49 -6.98 1.38 -13.92
CA ARG A 49 -7.88 0.53 -14.70
C ARG A 49 -7.73 0.78 -16.20
N PRO A 50 -7.72 -0.28 -17.03
CA PRO A 50 -7.58 -0.15 -18.48
C PRO A 50 -8.85 0.34 -19.18
N ASP A 51 -10.02 0.24 -18.55
CA ASP A 51 -11.31 0.56 -19.18
C ASP A 51 -11.70 2.03 -19.08
N ASN A 52 -11.28 2.72 -18.02
CA ASN A 52 -11.68 4.11 -17.77
C ASN A 52 -10.56 5.03 -17.25
N GLY A 53 -9.34 4.52 -17.07
CA GLY A 53 -8.22 5.32 -16.59
C GLY A 53 -8.30 5.75 -15.12
N LEU A 54 -9.30 5.28 -14.37
CA LEU A 54 -9.41 5.54 -12.92
C LEU A 54 -8.59 4.51 -12.14
N MET A 55 -8.16 4.86 -10.93
CA MET A 55 -7.48 3.90 -10.05
C MET A 55 -8.40 2.72 -9.69
N TRP A 56 -7.78 1.56 -9.47
CA TRP A 56 -8.46 0.45 -8.82
C TRP A 56 -8.84 0.80 -7.38
N ARG A 57 -9.87 0.12 -6.83
CA ARG A 57 -10.31 0.31 -5.44
C ARG A 57 -9.16 -0.01 -4.46
N PRO A 58 -9.10 0.61 -3.28
CA PRO A 58 -8.00 0.44 -2.33
C PRO A 58 -7.66 -1.03 -2.01
N ARG A 59 -8.67 -1.90 -1.91
CA ARG A 59 -8.46 -3.35 -1.70
C ARG A 59 -7.66 -4.09 -2.79
N MET A 60 -7.57 -3.52 -3.99
CA MET A 60 -6.75 -4.07 -5.08
C MET A 60 -5.35 -3.45 -5.05
N GLN A 61 -5.26 -2.20 -4.60
CA GLN A 61 -3.99 -1.47 -4.46
C GLN A 61 -3.16 -2.12 -3.38
N SER A 62 -3.78 -2.51 -2.25
CA SER A 62 -3.08 -3.04 -1.08
C SER A 62 -2.50 -4.46 -1.23
N TYR A 63 -2.42 -5.03 -2.44
CA TYR A 63 -2.00 -6.42 -2.60
C TYR A 63 -0.48 -6.59 -2.47
N ASP A 64 0.28 -5.54 -2.76
CA ASP A 64 1.75 -5.48 -2.74
C ASP A 64 2.30 -4.51 -1.67
N SER A 65 1.51 -4.25 -0.61
CA SER A 65 1.89 -3.33 0.45
C SER A 65 3.03 -3.79 1.35
N THR A 66 3.47 -5.05 1.28
CA THR A 66 4.53 -5.57 2.14
C THR A 66 5.93 -5.15 1.69
N PHE A 67 6.79 -4.89 2.67
CA PHE A 67 8.21 -4.69 2.45
C PHE A 67 8.92 -6.05 2.48
N GLY A 68 9.81 -6.29 1.52
CA GLY A 68 10.41 -7.62 1.32
C GLY A 68 11.66 -7.61 0.45
N LEU A 69 12.24 -8.81 0.32
CA LEU A 69 13.45 -9.06 -0.50
C LEU A 69 13.11 -9.66 -1.87
N GLU A 70 11.85 -9.98 -2.11
CA GLU A 70 11.36 -10.61 -3.33
C GLU A 70 10.62 -9.58 -4.20
N SER A 71 10.64 -9.79 -5.51
CA SER A 71 9.82 -9.01 -6.44
C SER A 71 8.35 -9.39 -6.28
N THR A 72 7.45 -8.42 -6.45
CA THR A 72 6.02 -8.67 -6.28
C THR A 72 5.49 -9.68 -7.32
N ASP A 73 4.62 -10.60 -6.92
CA ASP A 73 3.89 -11.43 -7.89
C ASP A 73 3.05 -10.57 -8.83
N ARG A 74 2.76 -11.15 -10.00
CA ARG A 74 1.85 -10.54 -10.96
C ARG A 74 0.40 -10.90 -10.63
N ILE A 75 -0.49 -9.92 -10.74
CA ILE A 75 -1.93 -10.11 -10.64
C ILE A 75 -2.60 -9.61 -11.91
N CYS A 76 -3.51 -10.40 -12.48
CA CYS A 76 -4.33 -9.98 -13.63
C CYS A 76 -5.75 -9.67 -13.14
N LEU A 77 -6.13 -8.40 -13.25
CA LEU A 77 -7.44 -7.91 -12.80
C LEU A 77 -8.38 -7.76 -13.97
N HIS A 78 -9.62 -8.22 -13.79
CA HIS A 78 -10.67 -8.12 -14.79
C HIS A 78 -11.66 -7.00 -14.43
N THR A 79 -12.03 -6.24 -15.45
CA THR A 79 -13.13 -5.27 -15.38
C THR A 79 -14.46 -5.96 -15.65
N THR A 80 -15.57 -5.28 -15.32
CA THR A 80 -16.92 -5.76 -15.65
C THR A 80 -17.18 -5.84 -17.16
N SER A 81 -16.36 -5.17 -17.98
CA SER A 81 -16.42 -5.18 -19.45
C SER A 81 -15.48 -6.20 -20.08
N THR A 82 -14.95 -7.17 -19.31
CA THR A 82 -14.01 -8.23 -19.74
C THR A 82 -12.62 -7.77 -20.19
N VAL A 83 -12.32 -6.48 -20.13
CA VAL A 83 -10.95 -5.97 -20.30
C VAL A 83 -10.13 -6.39 -19.08
N SER A 84 -8.98 -7.01 -19.31
CA SER A 84 -8.02 -7.37 -18.27
C SER A 84 -6.69 -6.65 -18.44
N ALA A 85 -6.02 -6.42 -17.32
CA ALA A 85 -4.66 -5.91 -17.29
C ALA A 85 -3.92 -6.58 -16.14
N CYS A 86 -2.62 -6.83 -16.35
CA CYS A 86 -1.78 -7.49 -15.36
C CYS A 86 -0.76 -6.51 -14.78
N TYR A 87 -0.70 -6.46 -13.45
CA TYR A 87 0.14 -5.58 -12.65
C TYR A 87 1.16 -6.40 -11.86
N GLY A 88 2.09 -5.74 -11.19
CA GLY A 88 3.16 -6.37 -10.41
C GLY A 88 4.44 -6.65 -11.21
N GLY A 89 5.27 -7.55 -10.70
CA GLY A 89 6.67 -7.67 -11.11
C GLY A 89 7.51 -6.45 -10.71
N LEU A 90 7.11 -5.73 -9.67
CA LEU A 90 7.85 -4.61 -9.12
C LEU A 90 9.13 -5.10 -8.42
N PRO A 91 10.22 -4.32 -8.44
CA PRO A 91 11.43 -4.64 -7.70
C PRO A 91 11.16 -4.79 -6.20
N ALA A 92 11.97 -5.62 -5.54
CA ALA A 92 11.91 -5.76 -4.09
C ALA A 92 12.10 -4.42 -3.37
N ASN A 93 11.24 -4.14 -2.38
CA ASN A 93 11.36 -2.97 -1.52
C ASN A 93 11.58 -3.40 -0.05
N PRO A 94 12.83 -3.46 0.43
CA PRO A 94 13.13 -3.94 1.77
C PRO A 94 13.13 -2.84 2.83
N LEU A 95 12.87 -1.57 2.49
CA LEU A 95 13.05 -0.45 3.41
C LEU A 95 11.77 0.40 3.54
N PHE A 96 11.19 0.34 4.73
CA PHE A 96 10.32 1.39 5.23
C PHE A 96 11.17 2.56 5.74
N ASP A 97 10.80 3.78 5.36
CA ASP A 97 11.43 5.05 5.71
C ASP A 97 10.34 6.12 5.76
N ASP A 98 9.92 6.49 6.97
CA ASP A 98 8.75 7.35 7.18
C ASP A 98 8.89 8.78 6.66
N THR A 99 10.09 9.16 6.20
CA THR A 99 10.34 10.45 5.52
C THR A 99 9.92 10.46 4.06
N LYS A 100 9.62 9.27 3.49
CA LYS A 100 9.12 9.11 2.12
C LYS A 100 7.61 9.19 2.05
N SER A 101 7.10 9.58 0.89
CA SER A 101 5.67 9.50 0.61
C SER A 101 5.30 8.07 0.22
N TYR A 102 4.37 7.49 0.98
CA TYR A 102 3.76 6.19 0.69
C TYR A 102 2.30 6.32 0.27
N TRP A 103 1.85 7.51 -0.08
CA TRP A 103 0.45 7.77 -0.41
C TRP A 103 0.36 8.81 -1.52
N VAL A 104 -0.81 8.85 -2.15
CA VAL A 104 -1.16 9.86 -3.15
C VAL A 104 -2.22 10.78 -2.55
N ALA A 105 -1.98 12.09 -2.59
CA ALA A 105 -2.92 13.08 -2.07
C ALA A 105 -4.30 12.97 -2.78
N PRO A 106 -5.41 13.27 -2.09
CA PRO A 106 -6.71 12.98 -2.66
C PRO A 106 -7.03 13.87 -3.85
N ASP A 107 -7.41 13.23 -4.95
CA ASP A 107 -7.88 13.89 -6.16
C ASP A 107 -9.20 13.27 -6.63
N ALA A 108 -10.22 14.11 -6.84
CA ALA A 108 -11.51 13.65 -7.33
C ALA A 108 -11.45 13.08 -8.76
N SER A 109 -10.44 13.44 -9.55
CA SER A 109 -10.29 13.06 -10.95
C SER A 109 -9.83 11.61 -11.16
N ILE A 110 -9.11 11.03 -10.19
CA ILE A 110 -8.46 9.71 -10.32
C ILE A 110 -9.34 8.54 -9.85
N GLY A 111 -10.54 8.80 -9.33
CA GLY A 111 -11.43 7.79 -8.75
C GLY A 111 -10.97 7.32 -7.36
N ASN A 112 -11.90 6.92 -6.48
CA ASN A 112 -11.65 6.58 -5.06
C ASN A 112 -10.79 7.60 -4.28
N LYS A 113 -10.56 8.79 -4.83
CA LYS A 113 -9.81 9.90 -4.26
C LYS A 113 -8.42 9.53 -3.72
N GLY A 114 -7.74 8.56 -4.34
CA GLY A 114 -6.38 8.18 -3.92
C GLY A 114 -6.30 7.58 -2.52
N TRP A 115 -7.41 7.14 -1.91
CA TRP A 115 -7.47 6.62 -0.54
C TRP A 115 -6.85 5.23 -0.40
N SER A 116 -5.58 5.11 -0.75
CA SER A 116 -4.71 3.95 -0.55
C SER A 116 -3.51 4.40 0.27
N SER A 117 -3.13 3.57 1.25
CA SER A 117 -2.07 3.88 2.22
C SER A 117 -2.39 5.10 3.11
N VAL A 118 -1.38 5.71 3.72
CA VAL A 118 -1.52 6.76 4.74
C VAL A 118 -0.37 7.78 4.71
N PRO A 119 -0.64 9.08 4.95
CA PRO A 119 0.43 10.06 5.20
C PRO A 119 1.14 9.79 6.53
N LEU A 120 2.47 9.91 6.53
CA LEU A 120 3.31 9.65 7.70
C LEU A 120 3.92 10.94 8.28
N PRO A 121 4.26 10.96 9.58
CA PRO A 121 4.79 12.14 10.25
C PRO A 121 6.24 12.51 9.89
N GLY A 122 7.01 11.63 9.23
CA GLY A 122 8.38 11.92 8.81
C GLY A 122 9.36 12.10 9.97
N THR A 123 9.36 11.17 10.93
CA THR A 123 10.20 11.25 12.14
C THR A 123 11.65 10.79 11.94
N GLY A 124 11.97 10.19 10.79
CA GLY A 124 13.26 9.53 10.52
C GLY A 124 13.25 8.03 10.87
N THR A 125 12.09 7.46 11.21
CA THR A 125 11.97 6.04 11.55
C THR A 125 12.14 5.20 10.29
N THR A 126 13.03 4.21 10.37
CA THR A 126 13.24 3.24 9.29
C THR A 126 13.13 1.81 9.80
N ILE A 127 12.59 0.93 8.96
CA ILE A 127 12.55 -0.51 9.20
C ILE A 127 13.05 -1.21 7.94
N ARG A 128 14.16 -1.93 8.06
CA ARG A 128 14.76 -2.67 6.94
C ARG A 128 14.58 -4.17 7.13
N VAL A 129 14.02 -4.85 6.15
CA VAL A 129 14.09 -6.32 6.03
C VAL A 129 15.52 -6.70 5.65
N VAL A 130 16.16 -7.50 6.51
CA VAL A 130 17.57 -7.91 6.35
C VAL A 130 17.66 -9.30 5.75
N SER A 131 16.81 -10.21 6.22
CA SER A 131 16.77 -11.59 5.74
C SER A 131 15.42 -12.23 6.02
N THR A 132 15.10 -13.23 5.20
CA THR A 132 13.99 -14.17 5.41
C THR A 132 14.57 -15.59 5.46
N SER A 133 14.00 -16.45 6.30
CA SER A 133 14.40 -17.86 6.32
C SER A 133 14.03 -18.54 5.00
N ALA A 134 14.70 -19.64 4.64
CA ALA A 134 14.43 -20.36 3.40
C ALA A 134 13.00 -20.91 3.26
N GLN A 135 12.24 -20.93 4.36
CA GLN A 135 10.84 -21.37 4.42
C GLN A 135 9.88 -20.20 4.70
N SER A 136 10.37 -18.96 4.64
CA SER A 136 9.63 -17.72 4.93
C SER A 136 8.95 -17.67 6.32
N SER A 137 9.35 -18.54 7.24
CA SER A 137 8.79 -18.66 8.59
C SER A 137 9.37 -17.68 9.60
N PHE A 138 10.50 -17.05 9.26
CA PHE A 138 11.18 -16.09 10.11
C PHE A 138 11.73 -14.94 9.26
N MET A 139 11.59 -13.72 9.77
CA MET A 139 12.12 -12.51 9.15
C MET A 139 12.96 -11.75 10.17
N GLN A 140 14.16 -11.36 9.76
CA GLN A 140 14.98 -10.44 10.52
C GLN A 140 14.78 -9.03 9.98
N VAL A 141 14.41 -8.11 10.88
CA VAL A 141 14.30 -6.68 10.58
C VAL A 141 15.28 -5.88 11.42
N HIS A 142 15.75 -4.78 10.87
CA HIS A 142 16.55 -3.79 11.56
C HIS A 142 15.77 -2.48 11.66
N VAL A 143 15.57 -2.00 12.89
CA VAL A 143 14.78 -0.81 13.20
C VAL A 143 15.72 0.30 13.64
N ASN A 144 15.63 1.46 13.01
CA ASN A 144 16.29 2.68 13.46
C ASN A 144 15.25 3.78 13.69
N LYS A 145 15.48 4.58 14.72
CA LYS A 145 14.65 5.70 15.13
C LYS A 145 15.52 6.94 15.33
#